data_AF-A0A2D8HQS8-F1
#
_entry.id   AF-A0A2D8HQS8-F1
#
_cell.length_a   1.000
_cell.length_b   1.000
_cell.length_c   1.000
_cell.angle_alpha   90.00
_cell.angle_beta   90.00
_cell.angle_gamma   90.00
#
_symmetry.space_group_name_H-M   'P 1'
#
loop_
_entity.id
_entity.type
_entity.pdbx_description
1 polymer ?
#
loop_
_entity_poly.entity_id
_entity_poly.type
_entity_poly.pdbx_seq_one_letter_code
_entity_poly.pdbx_strand_id
1 'polypeptide(L)'
;EALTYRGWTLALAARQNPDDVEGAAQFSEGVDLLVEAVQVDPSYADPLCFLGIIQYRFVEDADAAKPFVAACLAANPPAEVRDLVQNLADELGVGG
;
A
#
# COMPACT_ATOMS: atom_id res chain seq x y z
N GLU A 1 4.83 -11.08 -5.84
CA GLU A 1 5.20 -10.10 -6.88
C GLU A 1 4.08 -9.78 -7.88
N ALA A 2 3.62 -10.70 -8.73
CA ALA A 2 2.61 -10.37 -9.76
C ALA A 2 1.27 -9.82 -9.20
N LEU A 3 0.74 -10.42 -8.12
CA LEU A 3 -0.46 -9.93 -7.44
C LEU A 3 -0.27 -8.51 -6.89
N THR A 4 0.91 -8.23 -6.33
CA THR A 4 1.27 -6.94 -5.74
C THR A 4 1.23 -5.81 -6.76
N TYR A 5 1.92 -5.95 -7.88
CA TYR A 5 1.94 -4.89 -8.90
C TYR A 5 0.59 -4.76 -9.63
N ARG A 6 -0.16 -5.86 -9.77
CA ARG A 6 -1.54 -5.80 -10.28
C ARG A 6 -2.43 -5.00 -9.32
N GLY A 7 -2.39 -5.32 -8.02
CA GLY A 7 -3.18 -4.63 -7.00
C GLY A 7 -2.85 -3.14 -6.93
N TRP A 8 -1.56 -2.80 -6.97
CA TRP A 8 -1.10 -1.42 -6.99
C TRP A 8 -1.59 -0.64 -8.22
N THR A 9 -1.51 -1.24 -9.41
CA THR A 9 -1.99 -0.61 -10.65
C THR A 9 -3.49 -0.35 -10.62
N LEU A 10 -4.28 -1.28 -10.08
CA LEU A 10 -5.73 -1.11 -9.91
C LEU A 10 -6.07 0.03 -8.93
N ALA A 11 -5.38 0.11 -7.79
CA ALA A 11 -5.56 1.21 -6.84
C ALA A 11 -5.23 2.58 -7.48
N LEU A 12 -4.14 2.67 -8.26
CA LEU A 12 -3.77 3.87 -8.99
C LEU A 12 -4.78 4.24 -10.09
N ALA A 13 -5.32 3.26 -10.80
CA ALA A 13 -6.35 3.48 -11.82
C ALA A 13 -7.65 4.01 -11.19
N ALA A 14 -8.09 3.40 -10.09
CA ALA A 14 -9.28 3.84 -9.35
C ALA A 14 -9.18 5.30 -8.87
N ARG A 15 -7.99 5.74 -8.45
CA ARG A 15 -7.77 7.14 -8.01
C ARG A 15 -8.01 8.17 -9.11
N GLN A 16 -7.92 7.79 -10.39
CA GLN A 16 -8.21 8.70 -11.49
C GLN A 16 -9.71 8.94 -11.68
N ASN A 17 -10.57 8.07 -11.14
CA ASN A 17 -12.03 8.13 -11.26
C ASN A 17 -12.71 7.78 -9.92
N PRO A 18 -12.54 8.57 -8.85
CA PRO A 18 -12.97 8.20 -7.49
C PRO A 18 -14.49 8.15 -7.30
N ASP A 19 -15.25 8.89 -8.10
CA ASP A 19 -16.73 8.94 -8.05
C ASP A 19 -17.40 7.89 -8.97
N ASP A 20 -16.60 7.09 -9.68
CA ASP A 20 -17.09 6.03 -10.56
C ASP A 20 -17.29 4.72 -9.78
N VAL A 21 -18.41 4.04 -10.02
CA VAL A 21 -18.70 2.72 -9.47
C VAL A 21 -17.64 1.70 -9.91
N GLU A 22 -17.14 1.82 -11.14
CA GLU A 22 -16.03 0.98 -11.63
C GLU A 22 -14.73 1.30 -10.89
N GLY A 23 -14.47 2.57 -10.56
CA GLY A 23 -13.33 2.99 -9.76
C GLY A 23 -13.36 2.40 -8.34
N ALA A 24 -14.53 2.44 -7.68
CA ALA A 24 -14.69 1.82 -6.37
C ALA A 24 -14.45 0.30 -6.38
N ALA A 25 -14.95 -0.40 -7.41
CA ALA A 25 -14.73 -1.83 -7.60
C ALA A 25 -13.24 -2.15 -7.84
N GLN A 26 -12.57 -1.38 -8.70
CA GLN A 26 -11.13 -1.50 -8.97
C GLN A 26 -10.29 -1.25 -7.72
N PHE A 27 -10.66 -0.26 -6.91
CA PHE A 27 -9.98 0.02 -5.66
C PHE A 27 -10.10 -1.16 -4.69
N SER A 28 -11.30 -1.71 -4.52
CA SER A 28 -11.53 -2.90 -3.68
C SER A 28 -10.72 -4.10 -4.16
N GLU A 29 -10.77 -4.42 -5.47
CA GLU A 29 -9.97 -5.52 -6.05
C GLU A 29 -8.47 -5.28 -5.84
N GLY A 30 -8.02 -4.04 -6.00
CA GLY A 30 -6.62 -3.66 -5.81
C GLY A 30 -6.12 -3.93 -4.39
N VAL A 31 -6.93 -3.56 -3.38
CA VAL A 31 -6.64 -3.83 -1.98
C VAL A 31 -6.67 -5.33 -1.68
N ASP A 32 -7.67 -6.07 -2.17
CA ASP A 32 -7.79 -7.51 -1.95
C ASP A 32 -6.57 -8.27 -2.48
N LEU A 33 -6.08 -7.91 -3.67
CA LEU A 33 -4.87 -8.50 -4.26
C LEU A 33 -3.61 -8.22 -3.45
N LEU A 34 -3.50 -7.03 -2.85
CA LEU A 34 -2.38 -6.68 -1.98
C LEU A 34 -2.43 -7.47 -0.66
N VAL A 35 -3.62 -7.61 -0.08
CA VAL A 35 -3.84 -8.44 1.12
C VAL A 35 -3.50 -9.90 0.83
N GLU A 36 -3.96 -10.43 -0.31
CA GLU A 36 -3.61 -11.78 -0.75
C GLU A 36 -2.09 -11.93 -0.93
N ALA A 37 -1.43 -10.94 -1.53
CA ALA A 37 0.02 -10.96 -1.70
C ALA A 37 0.77 -11.03 -0.34
N VAL A 38 0.31 -10.29 0.68
CA VAL A 38 0.85 -10.40 2.05
C VAL A 38 0.60 -11.77 2.65
N GLN A 39 -0.57 -12.38 2.41
CA GLN A 39 -0.88 -13.71 2.93
C GLN A 39 -0.03 -14.81 2.27
N VAL A 40 0.23 -14.68 0.97
CA VAL A 40 1.04 -15.62 0.19
C VAL A 40 2.52 -15.53 0.60
N ASP A 41 3.04 -14.32 0.79
CA ASP A 41 4.40 -14.08 1.25
C ASP A 41 4.45 -12.91 2.25
N PRO A 42 4.37 -13.20 3.56
CA PRO A 42 4.44 -12.17 4.59
C PRO A 42 5.79 -11.45 4.69
N SER A 43 6.85 -12.01 4.08
CA SER A 43 8.18 -11.39 4.06
C SER A 43 8.35 -10.42 2.90
N TYR A 44 7.43 -10.44 1.94
CA TYR A 44 7.48 -9.53 0.80
C TYR A 44 7.04 -8.13 1.22
N ALA A 45 7.99 -7.18 1.18
CA ALA A 45 7.79 -5.84 1.70
C ALA A 45 6.83 -4.99 0.86
N ASP A 46 6.93 -5.04 -0.48
CA ASP A 46 6.18 -4.17 -1.40
C ASP A 46 4.66 -4.12 -1.15
N PRO A 47 3.93 -5.24 -0.97
CA PRO A 47 2.49 -5.16 -0.72
C PRO A 47 2.17 -4.47 0.61
N LEU A 48 3.00 -4.62 1.64
CA LEU A 48 2.86 -3.88 2.91
C LEU A 48 3.08 -2.37 2.66
N CYS A 49 4.09 -2.02 1.87
CA CYS A 49 4.41 -0.64 1.53
C CYS A 49 3.24 0.03 0.78
N PHE A 50 2.67 -0.65 -0.21
CA PHE A 50 1.54 -0.16 -0.99
C PHE A 50 0.25 -0.05 -0.15
N LEU A 51 -0.02 -1.00 0.74
CA LEU A 51 -1.14 -0.89 1.69
C LEU A 51 -0.98 0.34 2.60
N GLY A 52 0.22 0.61 3.12
CA GLY A 52 0.49 1.80 3.91
C GLY A 52 0.23 3.11 3.14
N ILE A 53 0.68 3.18 1.89
CA ILE A 53 0.43 4.33 1.01
C ILE A 53 -1.07 4.49 0.71
N ILE A 54 -1.79 3.39 0.45
CA ILE A 54 -3.23 3.42 0.20
C ILE A 54 -3.96 3.98 1.42
N GLN A 55 -3.71 3.43 2.61
CA GLN A 55 -4.40 3.89 3.82
C GLN A 55 -4.16 5.37 4.09
N TYR A 56 -2.92 5.84 3.96
CA TYR A 56 -2.62 7.24 4.22
C TYR A 56 -3.11 8.18 3.13
N ARG A 57 -2.79 7.90 1.86
CA ARG A 57 -2.96 8.89 0.78
C ARG A 57 -4.32 8.77 0.07
N PHE A 58 -4.99 7.62 0.16
CA PHE A 58 -6.23 7.31 -0.58
C PHE A 58 -7.42 7.26 0.35
N VAL A 59 -7.27 6.56 1.48
CA VAL A 59 -8.33 6.46 2.51
C VAL A 59 -8.24 7.61 3.52
N GLU A 60 -7.10 8.32 3.56
CA GLU A 60 -6.85 9.42 4.51
C GLU A 60 -6.88 8.96 5.98
N ASP A 61 -6.57 7.67 6.21
CA ASP A 61 -6.50 7.04 7.53
C ASP A 61 -5.03 6.82 7.93
N ALA A 62 -4.48 7.82 8.61
CA ALA A 62 -3.12 7.78 9.11
C ALA A 62 -2.89 6.68 10.16
N ASP A 63 -3.87 6.37 11.00
CA ASP A 63 -3.72 5.36 12.05
C ASP A 63 -3.73 3.94 11.45
N ALA A 64 -4.57 3.70 10.45
CA ALA A 64 -4.55 2.44 9.70
C ALA A 64 -3.26 2.26 8.89
N ALA A 65 -2.62 3.34 8.43
CA ALA A 65 -1.39 3.27 7.65
C ALA A 65 -0.16 2.85 8.47
N LYS A 66 -0.05 3.28 9.74
CA LYS A 66 1.09 3.04 10.63
C LYS A 66 1.56 1.57 10.68
N PRO A 67 0.70 0.57 10.96
CA PRO A 67 1.15 -0.82 11.05
C PRO A 67 1.72 -1.35 9.72
N PHE A 68 1.15 -0.95 8.59
CA PHE A 68 1.64 -1.36 7.27
C PHE A 68 2.99 -0.71 6.93
N VAL A 69 3.16 0.58 7.21
CA VAL A 69 4.40 1.31 6.99
C VAL A 69 5.53 0.75 7.86
N ALA A 70 5.26 0.48 9.13
CA ALA A 70 6.24 -0.13 10.03
C ALA A 70 6.65 -1.54 9.55
N ALA A 71 5.69 -2.37 9.15
CA ALA A 71 5.95 -3.71 8.65
C ALA A 71 6.72 -3.70 7.32
N CYS A 72 6.35 -2.80 6.39
CA CYS A 72 7.06 -2.55 5.14
C CYS A 72 8.54 -2.27 5.40
N LEU A 73 8.87 -1.29 6.24
CA LEU A 73 10.25 -0.92 6.53
C LEU A 73 11.03 -2.04 7.24
N ALA A 74 10.38 -2.76 8.17
CA ALA A 74 10.98 -3.90 8.86
C ALA A 74 11.31 -5.07 7.90
N ALA A 75 10.52 -5.25 6.84
CA ALA A 75 10.76 -6.24 5.79
C ALA A 75 11.87 -5.84 4.80
N ASN A 76 12.55 -4.70 5.02
CA ASN A 76 13.69 -4.22 4.24
C ASN A 76 13.37 -4.11 2.73
N PRO A 77 12.44 -3.21 2.34
CA PRO A 77 11.97 -3.10 0.97
C PRO A 77 13.10 -2.66 0.03
N PRO A 78 13.00 -2.90 -1.29
CA PRO A 78 13.92 -2.36 -2.28
C PRO A 78 14.09 -0.84 -2.09
N ALA A 79 15.28 -0.31 -2.41
CA ALA A 79 15.63 1.10 -2.14
C ALA A 79 14.59 2.09 -2.71
N GLU A 80 14.11 1.85 -3.93
CA GLU A 80 13.09 2.69 -4.57
C GLU A 80 11.76 2.74 -3.77
N VAL A 81 11.28 1.59 -3.30
CA VAL A 81 10.06 1.48 -2.49
C VAL A 81 10.30 2.06 -1.09
N ARG A 82 11.49 1.86 -0.54
CA ARG A 82 11.89 2.44 0.75
C ARG A 82 11.87 3.96 0.71
N ASP A 83 12.46 4.57 -0.32
CA ASP A 83 12.49 6.03 -0.48
C ASP A 83 11.07 6.61 -0.61
N LEU A 84 10.17 5.88 -1.28
CA LEU A 84 8.76 6.25 -1.39
C LEU A 84 8.04 6.25 -0.04
N VAL A 85 8.32 5.26 0.81
CA VAL A 85 7.65 5.07 2.11
C VAL A 85 8.33 5.84 3.25
N GLN A 86 9.61 6.20 3.13
CA GLN A 86 10.34 6.87 4.21
C GLN A 86 9.73 8.24 4.56
N ASN A 87 9.37 9.04 3.55
CA ASN A 87 8.68 10.32 3.78
C ASN A 87 7.35 10.11 4.52
N LEU A 88 6.60 9.07 4.14
CA LEU A 88 5.34 8.72 4.79
C LEU A 88 5.56 8.27 6.25
N ALA A 89 6.63 7.52 6.51
CA ALA A 89 6.99 7.07 7.85
C ALA A 89 7.31 8.25 8.78
N ASP A 90 8.07 9.24 8.28
CA ASP A 90 8.39 10.47 8.99
C ASP A 90 7.13 11.30 9.31
N GLU A 91 6.22 11.46 8.33
CA GLU A 91 4.93 12.14 8.52
C GLU A 91 4.03 11.46 9.56
N LEU A 92 4.08 10.12 9.62
CA LEU A 92 3.31 9.30 10.54
C LEU A 92 3.94 9.14 11.93
N GLY A 93 5.21 9.51 12.08
CA GLY A 93 5.99 9.28 13.30
C GLY A 93 6.24 7.79 13.58
N VAL A 94 6.40 6.96 12.55
CA VAL A 94 6.69 5.52 12.65
C VAL A 94 8.07 5.24 12.08
N GLY A 95 8.85 4.34 12.72
CA GLY A 95 10.13 3.89 12.20
C GLY A 95 11.35 4.74 12.61
N GLY A 96 11.24 5.54 13.68
CA GLY A 96 12.37 6.14 14.38
C GLY A 96 13.01 5.21 15.41
#